data_AF-A0A7L0XSB5-F1
#
_entry.id   AF-A0A7L0XSB5-F1
#
_cell.length_a   1.000
_cell.length_b   1.000
_cell.length_c   1.000
_cell.angle_alpha   90.00
_cell.angle_beta   90.00
_cell.angle_gamma   90.00
#
_symmetry.space_group_name_H-M   'P 1'
#
loop_
_entity.id
_entity.type
_entity.pdbx_description
1 polymer ?
#
loop_
_entity_poly.entity_id
_entity_poly.type
_entity_poly.pdbx_seq_one_letter_code
_entity_poly.pdbx_strand_id
1 'polypeptide(L)'
;MALLYSSTSLLLLLLVVPLSQAANQSPLPASPLPAVPTLPLLQALQTRAPGSPGWRAGPASGQPLRYMLNLYRRAADREGRPRRGRSLGTNTVRLVQASSHGDQPWAGRWYVQPLTYHLESQPEAEHLLRASVVYLPSLSLAHGRLLCALELVAAGEAPGVLLSPAARPRHGWAEVDVTPYLVLGNSSTGSLALRHVCVHAGRAGGHDAPVAPSRPFLLLYLNDTQAGLAPPAAEPHRQRRDTGTLAQDLPNYLREQGGDKNDCSLRPFSVSFAQLGWDHWIIAPHRYNPRYCKGACPHLLRYDYHAPNHAVVQSFVHQLVDASVPRPSCVPYRYSPISVLMIERNGGILYKEYENMIAESCTCR
;
A
#
# COMPACT_ATOMS: atom_id res chain seq x y z
N MET A 1 2.29 -93.79 44.44
CA MET A 1 2.51 -93.59 45.89
C MET A 1 3.47 -92.43 46.03
N ALA A 2 3.23 -91.33 46.74
CA ALA A 2 2.14 -90.73 47.50
C ALA A 2 2.65 -89.26 47.71
N LEU A 3 1.91 -88.19 47.91
CA LEU A 3 0.75 -87.94 48.75
C LEU A 3 0.06 -86.65 48.25
N LEU A 4 -1.26 -86.66 48.25
CA LEU A 4 -2.13 -85.48 48.24
C LEU A 4 -2.17 -84.87 49.66
N TYR A 5 -2.28 -83.55 49.78
CA TYR A 5 -2.93 -82.92 50.92
C TYR A 5 -3.99 -81.91 50.48
N SER A 6 -5.09 -81.99 51.22
CA SER A 6 -6.44 -81.53 50.97
C SER A 6 -6.63 -80.03 51.19
N SER A 7 -7.39 -79.45 50.26
CA SER A 7 -8.52 -78.52 50.42
C SER A 7 -8.97 -78.09 51.82
N THR A 8 -9.27 -76.78 51.94
CA THR A 8 -10.48 -76.12 52.49
C THR A 8 -10.08 -74.68 52.89
N SER A 9 -10.85 -73.59 52.77
CA SER A 9 -12.30 -73.42 52.76
C SER A 9 -12.64 -71.98 52.32
N LEU A 10 -13.74 -71.84 51.54
CA LEU A 10 -14.85 -70.88 51.69
C LEU A 10 -14.55 -69.37 51.85
N LEU A 11 -15.30 -68.39 51.33
CA LEU A 11 -16.55 -68.23 50.57
C LEU A 11 -16.76 -66.69 50.57
N LEU A 12 -17.13 -66.04 49.46
CA LEU A 12 -18.29 -65.14 49.37
C LEU A 12 -18.36 -64.41 48.03
N LEU A 13 -19.62 -64.18 47.64
CA LEU A 13 -20.17 -63.55 46.44
C LEU A 13 -19.44 -62.27 45.98
N LEU A 14 -19.61 -61.89 44.71
CA LEU A 14 -20.35 -60.67 44.31
C LEU A 14 -20.38 -60.48 42.77
N LEU A 15 -21.61 -60.29 42.30
CA LEU A 15 -22.07 -59.35 41.26
C LEU A 15 -21.56 -59.48 39.81
N VAL A 16 -22.51 -59.90 38.96
CA VAL A 16 -22.54 -59.66 37.52
C VAL A 16 -22.73 -58.16 37.27
N VAL A 17 -21.78 -57.54 36.56
CA VAL A 17 -21.90 -56.18 35.99
C VAL A 17 -21.71 -56.29 34.47
N PRO A 18 -22.59 -55.70 33.63
CA PRO A 18 -22.48 -55.82 32.19
C PRO A 18 -21.40 -54.86 31.63
N LEU A 19 -20.56 -55.36 30.72
CA LEU A 19 -19.65 -54.54 29.92
C LEU A 19 -20.46 -53.69 28.93
N SER A 20 -20.43 -52.37 29.11
CA SER A 20 -20.84 -51.40 28.10
C SER A 20 -19.67 -50.49 27.71
N GLN A 21 -19.31 -50.61 26.43
CA GLN A 21 -18.96 -49.54 25.49
C GLN A 21 -17.72 -48.68 25.74
N ALA A 22 -16.68 -49.04 24.97
CA ALA A 22 -15.87 -48.17 24.11
C ALA A 22 -15.60 -46.74 24.61
N ALA A 23 -14.47 -46.58 25.31
CA ALA A 23 -13.84 -45.28 25.50
C ALA A 23 -13.37 -44.73 24.14
N ASN A 24 -14.10 -43.72 23.67
CA ASN A 24 -13.84 -42.90 22.51
C ASN A 24 -12.58 -42.05 22.75
N GLN A 25 -11.41 -42.49 22.27
CA GLN A 25 -10.21 -41.65 22.23
C GLN A 25 -10.21 -40.88 20.91
N SER A 26 -10.57 -39.60 20.98
CA SER A 26 -10.46 -38.64 19.89
C SER A 26 -8.97 -38.43 19.50
N PRO A 27 -8.64 -38.33 18.20
CA PRO A 27 -7.31 -37.95 17.79
C PRO A 27 -7.04 -36.49 18.17
N LEU A 28 -5.87 -36.25 18.76
CA LEU A 28 -5.35 -34.92 19.08
C LEU A 28 -5.41 -34.03 17.83
N PRO A 29 -5.89 -32.77 17.93
CA PRO A 29 -5.88 -31.88 16.78
C PRO A 29 -4.43 -31.57 16.41
N ALA A 30 -4.09 -31.76 15.14
CA ALA A 30 -2.85 -31.25 14.57
C ALA A 30 -2.78 -29.75 14.86
N SER A 31 -1.77 -29.34 15.61
CA SER A 31 -1.47 -27.92 15.83
C SER A 31 -1.26 -27.28 14.46
N PRO A 32 -1.98 -26.20 14.11
CA PRO A 32 -1.68 -25.47 12.90
C PRO A 32 -0.25 -24.95 13.04
N LEU A 33 0.59 -25.25 12.04
CA LEU A 33 1.85 -24.54 11.85
C LEU A 33 1.56 -23.04 12.02
N PRO A 34 2.36 -22.29 12.80
CA PRO A 34 2.14 -20.86 12.93
C PRO A 34 2.09 -20.31 11.51
N ALA A 35 0.96 -19.71 11.14
CA ALA A 35 0.80 -19.05 9.87
C ALA A 35 2.01 -18.15 9.71
N VAL A 36 2.88 -18.46 8.73
CA VAL A 36 4.01 -17.61 8.40
C VAL A 36 3.40 -16.22 8.23
N PRO A 37 3.75 -15.22 9.06
CA PRO A 37 3.17 -13.90 8.91
C PRO A 37 3.54 -13.45 7.50
N THR A 38 2.56 -13.46 6.60
CA THR A 38 2.72 -12.91 5.28
C THR A 38 3.18 -11.48 5.49
N LEU A 39 4.36 -11.16 4.97
CA LEU A 39 4.96 -9.83 5.11
C LEU A 39 3.84 -8.79 4.87
N PRO A 40 3.57 -7.86 5.80
CA PRO A 40 2.38 -7.03 5.77
C PRO A 40 2.25 -6.22 4.47
N LEU A 41 3.37 -5.95 3.80
CA LEU A 41 3.39 -5.37 2.46
C LEU A 41 2.93 -6.34 1.37
N LEU A 42 3.40 -7.59 1.39
CA LEU A 42 2.93 -8.62 0.47
C LEU A 42 1.44 -8.86 0.70
N GLN A 43 0.97 -8.85 1.94
CA GLN A 43 -0.45 -8.92 2.27
C GLN A 43 -1.20 -7.65 1.86
N ALA A 44 -0.66 -6.44 2.02
CA ALA A 44 -1.29 -5.20 1.56
C ALA A 44 -1.37 -5.10 0.03
N LEU A 45 -0.38 -5.64 -0.68
CA LEU A 45 -0.35 -5.72 -2.14
C LEU A 45 -1.23 -6.87 -2.65
N GLN A 46 -1.21 -8.04 -2.01
CA GLN A 46 -2.03 -9.20 -2.39
C GLN A 46 -3.50 -9.08 -1.99
N THR A 47 -3.81 -8.50 -0.83
CA THR A 47 -5.19 -8.18 -0.45
C THR A 47 -5.78 -7.11 -1.35
N ARG A 48 -4.98 -6.34 -2.09
CA ARG A 48 -5.49 -5.40 -3.10
C ARG A 48 -5.35 -5.95 -4.51
N ALA A 49 -4.56 -7.01 -4.68
CA ALA A 49 -4.39 -7.69 -5.94
C ALA A 49 -5.71 -8.40 -6.36
N PRO A 50 -6.05 -8.33 -7.64
CA PRO A 50 -7.13 -9.11 -8.20
C PRO A 50 -6.89 -10.61 -8.06
N GLY A 51 -7.69 -11.30 -7.24
CA GLY A 51 -7.61 -12.75 -7.07
C GLY A 51 -8.28 -13.51 -8.22
N SER A 52 -7.54 -14.44 -8.84
CA SER A 52 -7.99 -15.61 -9.63
C SER A 52 -8.24 -15.48 -11.15
N PRO A 53 -8.04 -16.58 -11.91
CA PRO A 53 -8.09 -16.58 -13.37
C PRO A 53 -9.53 -16.41 -13.83
N GLY A 54 -9.79 -15.31 -14.53
CA GLY A 54 -11.13 -14.82 -14.85
C GLY A 54 -11.29 -13.32 -14.65
N TRP A 55 -10.31 -12.67 -14.02
CA TRP A 55 -10.25 -11.22 -13.88
C TRP A 55 -10.25 -10.51 -15.24
N ARG A 56 -11.40 -9.91 -15.57
CA ARG A 56 -11.58 -8.96 -16.68
C ARG A 56 -12.08 -7.62 -16.14
N ALA A 57 -11.32 -7.00 -15.24
CA ALA A 57 -11.34 -5.55 -15.21
C ALA A 57 -10.48 -5.11 -16.39
N GLY A 58 -11.13 -4.70 -17.49
CA GLY A 58 -10.41 -3.92 -18.49
C GLY A 58 -9.74 -2.74 -17.77
N PRO A 59 -8.48 -2.39 -18.07
CA PRO A 59 -7.83 -1.27 -17.41
C PRO A 59 -8.78 -0.08 -17.47
N ALA A 60 -8.92 0.65 -16.37
CA ALA A 60 -9.57 1.96 -16.39
C ALA A 60 -8.92 2.71 -17.56
N SER A 61 -9.63 2.84 -18.67
CA SER A 61 -9.05 3.22 -19.95
C SER A 61 -9.54 4.61 -20.31
N GLY A 62 -8.81 5.28 -21.20
CA GLY A 62 -9.15 6.63 -21.61
C GLY A 62 -8.65 7.71 -20.63
N GLN A 63 -9.48 8.74 -20.45
CA GLN A 63 -9.05 9.99 -19.84
C GLN A 63 -8.75 9.94 -18.33
N PRO A 64 -9.51 9.22 -17.48
CA PRO A 64 -9.22 9.12 -16.04
C PRO A 64 -7.84 8.52 -15.75
N LEU A 65 -7.45 7.46 -16.46
CA LEU A 65 -6.11 6.87 -16.34
C LEU A 65 -5.02 7.85 -16.79
N ARG A 66 -5.24 8.58 -17.88
CA ARG A 66 -4.26 9.57 -18.34
C ARG A 66 -4.09 10.70 -17.33
N TYR A 67 -5.16 11.08 -16.64
CA TYR A 67 -5.11 12.02 -15.52
C TYR A 67 -4.23 11.47 -14.38
N MET A 68 -4.51 10.24 -13.93
CA MET A 68 -3.75 9.59 -12.85
C MET A 68 -2.29 9.33 -13.19
N LEU A 69 -1.97 8.98 -14.44
CA LEU A 69 -0.58 8.86 -14.91
C LEU A 69 0.15 10.21 -14.88
N ASN A 70 -0.54 11.30 -15.24
CA ASN A 70 0.04 12.63 -15.15
C ASN A 70 0.21 13.07 -13.70
N LEU A 71 -0.71 12.71 -12.81
CA LEU A 71 -0.57 12.90 -11.37
C LEU A 71 0.67 12.14 -10.86
N TYR A 72 0.82 10.86 -11.18
CA TYR A 72 1.97 10.04 -10.80
C TYR A 72 3.30 10.66 -11.29
N ARG A 73 3.39 11.10 -12.55
CA ARG A 73 4.62 11.70 -13.12
C ARG A 73 5.04 12.99 -12.41
N ARG A 74 4.08 13.74 -11.85
CA ARG A 74 4.35 14.93 -11.03
C ARG A 74 4.72 14.57 -9.59
N ALA A 75 4.21 13.44 -9.10
CA ALA A 75 4.42 12.96 -7.73
C ALA A 75 5.76 12.23 -7.56
N ALA A 76 6.17 11.44 -8.54
CA ALA A 76 7.26 10.47 -8.45
C ALA A 76 8.15 10.45 -9.70
N ASP A 77 9.33 9.84 -9.58
CA ASP A 77 10.21 9.53 -10.71
C ASP A 77 9.83 8.22 -11.43
N ARG A 78 10.66 7.78 -12.38
CA ARG A 78 10.39 6.58 -13.21
C ARG A 78 10.53 5.29 -12.41
N GLU A 79 11.33 5.32 -11.35
CA GLU A 79 11.59 4.23 -10.41
C GLU A 79 10.62 4.26 -9.23
N GLY A 80 9.73 5.26 -9.17
CA GLY A 80 8.71 5.43 -8.13
C GLY A 80 9.19 6.12 -6.87
N ARG A 81 10.36 6.76 -6.83
CA ARG A 81 10.71 7.58 -5.66
C ARG A 81 9.87 8.86 -5.63
N PRO A 82 9.24 9.21 -4.50
CA PRO A 82 8.50 10.46 -4.40
C PRO A 82 9.41 11.67 -4.60
N ARG A 83 8.95 12.64 -5.38
CA ARG A 83 9.67 13.90 -5.65
C ARG A 83 9.64 14.82 -4.42
N ARG A 84 10.71 15.59 -4.25
CA ARG A 84 10.79 16.67 -3.24
C ARG A 84 9.89 17.84 -3.66
N GLY A 85 9.17 18.43 -2.70
CA GLY A 85 8.28 19.58 -2.96
C GLY A 85 7.01 19.26 -3.74
N ARG A 86 6.59 17.99 -3.78
CA ARG A 86 5.33 17.58 -4.44
C ARG A 86 4.13 18.23 -3.75
N SER A 87 3.20 18.75 -4.54
CA SER A 87 2.04 19.52 -4.05
C SER A 87 0.82 18.65 -3.72
N LEU A 88 1.00 17.35 -3.45
CA LEU A 88 -0.12 16.44 -3.16
C LEU A 88 -0.64 16.62 -1.73
N GLY A 89 0.23 16.91 -0.77
CA GLY A 89 -0.13 17.02 0.64
C GLY A 89 -0.67 15.73 1.27
N THR A 90 -0.69 14.63 0.52
CA THR A 90 -1.21 13.32 0.92
C THR A 90 -0.29 12.20 0.45
N ASN A 91 -0.37 11.03 1.09
CA ASN A 91 0.36 9.83 0.67
C ASN A 91 -0.47 8.90 -0.21
N THR A 92 -1.79 9.13 -0.29
CA THR A 92 -2.73 8.28 -1.02
C THR A 92 -3.73 9.13 -1.81
N VAL A 93 -4.00 8.74 -3.06
CA VAL A 93 -5.03 9.36 -3.93
C VAL A 93 -5.80 8.27 -4.65
N ARG A 94 -7.10 8.18 -4.38
CA ARG A 94 -7.99 7.15 -4.94
C ARG A 94 -8.94 7.77 -5.97
N LEU A 95 -9.04 7.15 -7.14
CA LEU A 95 -9.99 7.52 -8.18
C LEU A 95 -11.22 6.61 -8.11
N VAL A 96 -12.39 7.25 -7.96
CA VAL A 96 -13.69 6.61 -7.93
C VAL A 96 -14.47 7.00 -9.19
N GLN A 97 -14.91 6.00 -9.95
CA GLN A 97 -15.77 6.20 -11.12
C GLN A 97 -17.22 6.35 -10.67
N ALA A 98 -17.99 7.17 -11.39
CA ALA A 98 -19.42 7.27 -11.16
C ALA A 98 -20.14 6.02 -11.68
N SER A 99 -21.09 5.49 -10.90
CA SER A 99 -22.19 4.70 -11.44
C SER A 99 -23.17 5.64 -12.15
N SER A 100 -23.69 5.21 -13.29
CA SER A 100 -24.68 5.95 -14.06
C SER A 100 -25.77 4.96 -14.46
N HIS A 101 -26.97 5.16 -13.95
CA HIS A 101 -28.15 4.37 -14.30
C HIS A 101 -28.89 5.09 -15.43
N GLY A 102 -28.82 4.53 -16.63
CA GLY A 102 -29.55 5.01 -17.81
C GLY A 102 -28.75 5.94 -18.71
N ASP A 103 -28.77 5.66 -20.01
CA ASP A 103 -28.34 6.60 -21.05
C ASP A 103 -29.40 7.71 -21.13
N GLN A 104 -29.23 8.80 -20.38
CA GLN A 104 -30.03 10.00 -20.59
C GLN A 104 -29.42 10.77 -21.78
N PRO A 105 -30.09 10.81 -22.95
CA PRO A 105 -29.49 11.26 -24.19
C PRO A 105 -29.40 12.79 -24.28
N TRP A 106 -28.73 13.27 -25.32
CA TRP A 106 -28.79 14.67 -25.74
C TRP A 106 -30.25 15.14 -25.91
N ALA A 107 -30.64 16.21 -25.22
CA ALA A 107 -31.90 16.90 -25.40
C ALA A 107 -31.63 18.21 -26.16
N GLY A 108 -31.63 18.13 -27.49
CA GLY A 108 -31.26 19.25 -28.36
C GLY A 108 -29.80 19.66 -28.15
N ARG A 109 -29.56 20.88 -27.63
CA ARG A 109 -28.21 21.41 -27.37
C ARG A 109 -27.65 21.01 -25.99
N TRP A 110 -28.47 20.40 -25.15
CA TRP A 110 -28.13 20.09 -23.76
C TRP A 110 -27.84 18.61 -23.61
N TYR A 111 -26.81 18.31 -22.82
CA TYR A 111 -26.48 16.98 -22.38
C TYR A 111 -26.51 16.98 -20.86
N VAL A 112 -27.30 16.10 -20.25
CA VAL A 112 -27.44 16.02 -18.79
C VAL A 112 -27.26 14.58 -18.37
N GLN A 113 -26.23 14.31 -17.58
CA GLN A 113 -25.93 12.98 -17.08
C GLN A 113 -26.00 12.94 -15.55
N PRO A 114 -26.87 12.12 -14.94
CA PRO A 114 -26.82 11.86 -13.50
C PRO A 114 -25.62 10.97 -13.18
N LEU A 115 -24.88 11.36 -12.14
CA LEU A 115 -23.68 10.69 -11.66
C LEU A 115 -23.86 10.36 -10.17
N THR A 116 -23.63 9.10 -9.82
CA THR A 116 -23.62 8.66 -8.43
C THR A 116 -22.27 8.05 -8.10
N TYR A 117 -21.62 8.55 -7.05
CA TYR A 117 -20.36 8.01 -6.56
C TYR A 117 -20.64 7.25 -5.27
N HIS A 118 -20.33 5.95 -5.27
CA HIS A 118 -20.41 5.11 -4.09
C HIS A 118 -19.05 5.08 -3.41
N LEU A 119 -19.01 5.45 -2.14
CA LEU A 119 -17.80 5.42 -1.32
C LEU A 119 -17.85 4.16 -0.45
N GLU A 120 -16.96 3.22 -0.77
CA GLU A 120 -16.72 2.06 0.09
C GLU A 120 -16.14 2.52 1.43
N SER A 121 -16.44 1.77 2.50
CA SER A 121 -15.84 1.95 3.82
C SER A 121 -14.32 1.97 3.69
N GLN A 122 -13.74 3.14 3.95
CA GLN A 122 -12.30 3.26 4.02
C GLN A 122 -11.82 2.55 5.29
N PRO A 123 -10.71 1.79 5.25
CA PRO A 123 -10.16 1.18 6.45
C PRO A 123 -9.89 2.28 7.49
N GLU A 124 -10.02 1.96 8.79
CA GLU A 124 -9.84 2.92 9.90
C GLU A 124 -8.53 3.73 9.83
N ALA A 125 -7.53 3.19 9.14
CA ALA A 125 -6.22 3.80 8.96
C ALA A 125 -6.13 4.82 7.80
N GLU A 126 -7.10 4.88 6.87
CA GLU A 126 -7.10 5.84 5.76
C GLU A 126 -8.01 7.04 6.09
N HIS A 127 -7.43 8.19 6.45
CA HIS A 127 -8.18 9.40 6.79
C HIS A 127 -8.41 10.30 5.57
N LEU A 128 -9.67 10.67 5.31
CA LEU A 128 -10.03 11.57 4.19
C LEU A 128 -9.66 13.02 4.50
N LEU A 129 -8.77 13.58 3.69
CA LEU A 129 -8.35 14.98 3.79
C LEU A 129 -9.13 15.89 2.85
N ARG A 130 -9.41 15.40 1.63
CA ARG A 130 -10.11 16.17 0.61
C ARG A 130 -10.75 15.25 -0.42
N ALA A 131 -11.93 15.61 -0.89
CA ALA A 131 -12.59 15.00 -2.01
C ALA A 131 -12.80 16.02 -3.13
N SER A 132 -12.45 15.67 -4.36
CA SER A 132 -12.60 16.59 -5.49
C SER A 132 -13.09 15.89 -6.74
N VAL A 133 -14.11 16.47 -7.37
CA VAL A 133 -14.60 15.99 -8.67
C VAL A 133 -13.84 16.70 -9.77
N VAL A 134 -13.36 15.90 -10.71
CA VAL A 134 -12.53 16.34 -11.83
C VAL A 134 -13.30 16.17 -13.13
N TYR A 135 -13.37 17.24 -13.91
CA TYR A 135 -14.08 17.27 -15.19
C TYR A 135 -13.45 18.26 -16.18
N LEU A 136 -13.83 18.16 -17.45
CA LEU A 136 -13.44 19.11 -18.50
C LEU A 136 -14.54 20.18 -18.64
N PRO A 137 -14.33 21.44 -18.20
CA PRO A 137 -15.33 22.49 -18.27
C PRO A 137 -15.56 23.00 -19.70
N SER A 138 -14.57 22.82 -20.58
CA SER A 138 -14.69 23.22 -21.98
C SER A 138 -13.97 22.25 -22.91
N LEU A 139 -14.65 21.81 -23.96
CA LEU A 139 -14.08 21.01 -25.04
C LEU A 139 -14.26 21.75 -26.38
N SER A 140 -13.16 21.97 -27.08
CA SER A 140 -13.20 22.54 -28.44
C SER A 140 -13.62 21.46 -29.44
N LEU A 141 -14.64 21.76 -30.23
CA LEU A 141 -15.15 20.90 -31.31
C LEU A 141 -14.85 21.56 -32.66
N ALA A 142 -15.00 20.82 -33.76
CA ALA A 142 -14.79 21.36 -35.10
C ALA A 142 -15.68 22.58 -35.41
N HIS A 143 -16.94 22.56 -34.93
CA HIS A 143 -17.94 23.60 -35.23
C HIS A 143 -18.53 24.30 -33.99
N GLY A 144 -17.75 24.38 -32.92
CA GLY A 144 -18.20 25.04 -31.69
C GLY A 144 -17.41 24.65 -30.46
N ARG A 145 -18.02 24.85 -29.30
CA ARG A 145 -17.45 24.48 -28.01
C ARG A 145 -18.52 23.82 -27.16
N LEU A 146 -18.16 22.73 -26.49
CA LEU A 146 -18.96 22.17 -25.42
C LEU A 146 -18.57 22.84 -24.12
N LEU A 147 -19.53 23.40 -23.40
CA LEU A 147 -19.34 24.03 -22.09
C LEU A 147 -20.04 23.15 -21.05
N CYS A 148 -19.31 22.70 -20.04
CA CYS A 148 -19.81 21.78 -19.02
C CYS A 148 -19.72 22.38 -17.62
N ALA A 149 -20.65 21.99 -16.76
CA ALA A 149 -20.72 22.34 -15.36
C ALA A 149 -21.18 21.13 -14.53
N LEU A 150 -20.95 21.22 -13.21
CA LEU A 150 -21.40 20.24 -12.24
C LEU A 150 -22.44 20.87 -11.33
N GLU A 151 -23.55 20.17 -11.11
CA GLU A 151 -24.61 20.57 -10.20
C GLU A 151 -24.74 19.54 -9.08
N LEU A 152 -24.82 20.00 -7.84
CA LEU A 152 -25.10 19.15 -6.69
C LEU A 152 -26.58 18.78 -6.66
N VAL A 153 -26.89 17.50 -6.50
CA VAL A 153 -28.27 17.04 -6.32
C VAL A 153 -28.62 17.20 -4.84
N ALA A 154 -29.44 18.19 -4.51
CA ALA A 154 -29.95 18.38 -3.16
C ALA A 154 -30.95 17.26 -2.80
N ALA A 155 -30.98 16.86 -1.52
CA ALA A 155 -32.01 15.97 -1.01
C ALA A 155 -33.34 16.73 -0.90
N GLY A 156 -34.06 16.85 -2.02
CA GLY A 156 -35.36 17.55 -2.13
C GLY A 156 -35.56 18.21 -3.50
N GLU A 157 -36.79 18.65 -3.79
CA GLU A 157 -37.22 19.30 -5.05
C GLU A 157 -36.65 20.73 -5.29
N ALA A 158 -35.54 21.08 -4.63
CA ALA A 158 -34.87 22.36 -4.85
C ALA A 158 -33.99 22.32 -6.12
N PRO A 159 -33.81 23.45 -6.83
CA PRO A 159 -32.85 23.54 -7.92
C PRO A 159 -31.44 23.19 -7.42
N GLY A 160 -30.71 22.39 -8.19
CA GLY A 160 -29.35 21.97 -7.84
C GLY A 160 -28.39 23.15 -7.70
N VAL A 161 -27.39 23.01 -6.83
CA VAL A 161 -26.38 24.06 -6.61
C VAL A 161 -25.24 23.89 -7.62
N LEU A 162 -24.99 24.92 -8.44
CA LEU A 162 -23.90 24.90 -9.41
C LEU A 162 -22.55 25.02 -8.70
N LEU A 163 -21.67 24.04 -8.93
CA LEU A 163 -20.38 23.95 -8.26
C LEU A 163 -19.30 24.71 -9.02
N SER A 164 -18.64 25.63 -8.33
CA SER A 164 -17.53 26.41 -8.89
C SER A 164 -16.18 25.71 -8.64
N PRO A 165 -15.27 25.67 -9.62
CA PRO A 165 -13.95 25.07 -9.45
C PRO A 165 -13.10 25.89 -8.48
N ALA A 166 -12.32 25.20 -7.64
CA ALA A 166 -11.50 25.83 -6.60
C ALA A 166 -10.30 26.61 -7.17
N ALA A 167 -9.92 26.35 -8.41
CA ALA A 167 -8.79 26.99 -9.09
C ALA A 167 -9.00 27.04 -10.62
N ARG A 168 -8.15 27.81 -11.30
CA ARG A 168 -8.11 27.81 -12.78
C ARG A 168 -7.82 26.40 -13.30
N PRO A 169 -8.48 25.96 -14.39
CA PRO A 169 -8.27 24.63 -14.94
C PRO A 169 -6.79 24.37 -15.26
N ARG A 170 -6.25 23.25 -14.79
CA ARG A 170 -4.87 22.83 -15.10
C ARG A 170 -4.89 21.81 -16.22
N HIS A 171 -4.20 22.09 -17.31
CA HIS A 171 -4.21 21.25 -18.53
C HIS A 171 -5.63 20.96 -19.04
N GLY A 172 -6.55 21.94 -18.89
CA GLY A 172 -7.95 21.83 -19.28
C GLY A 172 -8.86 21.16 -18.24
N TRP A 173 -8.33 20.55 -17.18
CA TRP A 173 -9.15 19.92 -16.14
C TRP A 173 -9.47 20.88 -15.01
N ALA A 174 -10.73 20.92 -14.61
CA ALA A 174 -11.19 21.63 -13.43
C ALA A 174 -11.35 20.66 -12.25
N GLU A 175 -10.87 21.06 -11.07
CA GLU A 175 -11.09 20.35 -9.81
C GLU A 175 -12.06 21.15 -8.93
N VAL A 176 -13.16 20.52 -8.54
CA VAL A 176 -14.18 21.09 -7.65
C VAL A 176 -14.08 20.37 -6.32
N ASP A 177 -13.90 21.14 -5.24
CA ASP A 177 -13.91 20.57 -3.89
C ASP A 177 -15.35 20.19 -3.49
N VAL A 178 -15.55 18.91 -3.19
CA VAL A 178 -16.85 18.36 -2.76
C VAL A 178 -16.80 17.80 -1.35
N THR A 179 -15.68 17.99 -0.64
CA THR A 179 -15.47 17.49 0.73
C THR A 179 -16.64 17.82 1.66
N PRO A 180 -17.20 19.06 1.68
CA PRO A 180 -18.29 19.41 2.59
C PRO A 180 -19.63 18.71 2.28
N TYR A 181 -19.78 18.15 1.08
CA TYR A 181 -21.04 17.56 0.60
C TYR A 181 -21.05 16.03 0.66
N LEU A 182 -19.97 15.42 1.16
CA LEU A 182 -19.94 13.97 1.34
C LEU A 182 -20.80 13.58 2.55
N VAL A 183 -21.91 12.92 2.27
CA VAL A 183 -22.74 12.30 3.31
C VAL A 183 -22.12 10.96 3.66
N LEU A 184 -21.36 10.89 4.75
CA LEU A 184 -20.96 9.62 5.35
C LEU A 184 -22.15 9.07 6.15
N GLY A 185 -22.76 7.98 5.68
CA GLY A 185 -23.84 7.32 6.42
C GLY A 185 -23.33 6.65 7.70
N ASN A 186 -24.24 6.40 8.65
CA ASN A 186 -23.96 5.72 9.93
C ASN A 186 -23.33 4.31 9.75
N SER A 187 -23.49 3.69 8.58
CA SER A 187 -23.05 2.33 8.25
C SER A 187 -21.81 2.30 7.35
N SER A 188 -20.87 3.25 7.50
CA SER A 188 -19.55 3.28 6.85
C SER A 188 -19.53 3.40 5.31
N THR A 189 -20.70 3.49 4.66
CA THR A 189 -20.84 3.73 3.22
C THR A 189 -21.35 5.14 2.96
N GLY A 190 -20.56 5.95 2.25
CA GLY A 190 -20.96 7.29 1.82
C GLY A 190 -21.46 7.30 0.38
N SER A 191 -22.25 8.30 0.01
CA SER A 191 -22.61 8.51 -1.40
C SER A 191 -22.64 9.99 -1.76
N LEU A 192 -22.30 10.29 -3.02
CA LEU A 192 -22.36 11.63 -3.59
C LEU A 192 -23.11 11.56 -4.92
N ALA A 193 -24.17 12.36 -5.05
CA ALA A 193 -24.96 12.46 -6.27
C ALA A 193 -24.78 13.84 -6.92
N LEU A 194 -24.39 13.85 -8.19
CA LEU A 194 -24.18 15.06 -9.00
C LEU A 194 -24.90 14.94 -10.35
N ARG A 195 -25.15 16.08 -10.98
CA ARG A 195 -25.52 16.18 -12.39
C ARG A 195 -24.40 16.82 -13.18
N HIS A 196 -24.00 16.18 -14.26
CA HIS A 196 -23.07 16.74 -15.24
C HIS A 196 -23.86 17.31 -16.40
N VAL A 197 -23.81 18.64 -16.53
CA VAL A 197 -24.59 19.39 -17.51
C VAL A 197 -23.64 20.00 -18.51
N CYS A 198 -23.84 19.71 -19.80
CA CYS A 198 -23.07 20.29 -20.89
C CYS A 198 -23.98 20.93 -21.94
N VAL A 199 -23.53 22.04 -22.53
CA VAL A 199 -24.24 22.75 -23.59
C VAL A 199 -23.34 22.94 -24.82
N HIS A 200 -23.87 22.64 -26.00
CA HIS A 200 -23.18 22.87 -27.27
C HIS A 200 -23.35 24.32 -27.74
N ALA A 201 -22.30 25.11 -27.58
CA ALA A 201 -22.18 26.48 -28.06
C ALA A 201 -21.52 26.52 -29.45
N GLY A 202 -22.34 26.48 -30.50
CA GLY A 202 -21.88 26.48 -31.90
C GLY A 202 -23.02 26.78 -32.90
N ARG A 203 -22.66 27.03 -34.17
CA ARG A 203 -23.64 27.26 -35.25
C ARG A 203 -24.44 25.98 -35.49
N ALA A 204 -25.77 26.09 -35.50
CA ALA A 204 -26.64 24.98 -35.87
C ALA A 204 -26.50 24.77 -37.39
N GLY A 205 -25.83 23.70 -37.81
CA GLY A 205 -25.66 23.45 -39.25
C GLY A 205 -24.84 22.23 -39.66
N GLY A 206 -24.34 21.41 -38.74
CA GLY A 206 -23.62 20.17 -39.08
C GLY A 206 -24.18 18.98 -38.32
N HIS A 207 -24.45 17.88 -39.03
CA HIS A 207 -24.66 16.54 -38.47
C HIS A 207 -23.34 16.02 -37.86
N ASP A 208 -22.79 16.71 -36.86
CA ASP A 208 -21.71 16.15 -36.07
C ASP A 208 -22.33 15.08 -35.15
N ALA A 209 -21.80 13.86 -35.18
CA ALA A 209 -22.24 12.79 -34.30
C ALA A 209 -22.16 13.27 -32.83
N PRO A 210 -23.13 12.97 -31.97
CA PRO A 210 -23.14 13.44 -30.59
C PRO A 210 -21.90 12.91 -29.84
N VAL A 211 -20.88 13.77 -29.70
CA VAL A 211 -19.68 13.45 -28.92
C VAL A 211 -20.08 13.44 -27.45
N ALA A 212 -20.14 12.25 -26.85
CA ALA A 212 -20.35 12.14 -25.41
C ALA A 212 -19.19 12.82 -24.67
N PRO A 213 -19.47 13.74 -23.72
CA PRO A 213 -18.41 14.38 -22.96
C PRO A 213 -17.68 13.35 -22.08
N SER A 214 -16.46 13.71 -21.69
CA SER A 214 -15.70 12.92 -20.72
C SER A 214 -16.49 12.75 -19.43
N ARG A 215 -16.64 11.51 -18.96
CA ARG A 215 -17.29 11.26 -17.66
C ARG A 215 -16.44 11.85 -16.53
N PRO A 216 -17.00 12.75 -15.71
CA PRO A 216 -16.34 13.23 -14.50
C PRO A 216 -16.01 12.07 -13.57
N PHE A 217 -14.94 12.23 -12.79
CA PHE A 217 -14.50 11.24 -11.82
C PHE A 217 -14.16 11.91 -10.49
N LEU A 218 -14.31 11.17 -9.40
CA LEU A 218 -14.06 11.64 -8.05
C LEU A 218 -12.65 11.22 -7.62
N LEU A 219 -11.88 12.15 -7.07
CA LEU A 219 -10.61 11.90 -6.42
C LEU A 219 -10.76 12.05 -4.91
N LEU A 220 -10.30 11.06 -4.17
CA LEU A 220 -10.18 11.08 -2.72
C LEU A 220 -8.71 11.22 -2.37
N TYR A 221 -8.36 12.32 -1.72
CA TYR A 221 -7.05 12.58 -1.16
C TYR A 221 -7.05 12.09 0.29
N LEU A 222 -6.27 11.03 0.54
CA LEU A 222 -6.31 10.26 1.78
C LEU A 222 -4.92 10.28 2.44
N ASN A 223 -4.89 10.26 3.78
CA ASN A 223 -3.67 9.98 4.54
C ASN A 223 -3.77 8.59 5.15
N ASP A 224 -2.98 7.66 4.63
CA ASP A 224 -2.86 6.33 5.19
C ASP A 224 -1.88 6.33 6.37
N THR A 225 -2.41 6.02 7.54
CA THR A 225 -1.66 5.87 8.80
C THR A 225 -1.11 4.46 9.01
N GLN A 226 -1.35 3.51 8.09
CA GLN A 226 -0.63 2.23 8.01
C GLN A 226 0.83 2.42 7.56
N ALA A 227 1.52 3.42 8.10
CA ALA A 227 2.97 3.47 8.15
C ALA A 227 3.41 2.28 9.01
N GLY A 228 3.56 1.12 8.36
CA GLY A 228 3.99 -0.11 8.97
C GLY A 228 5.28 0.13 9.74
N LEU A 229 5.23 -0.17 11.04
CA LEU A 229 6.36 -0.40 11.94
C LEU A 229 7.59 0.42 11.54
N ALA A 230 7.55 1.73 11.81
CA ALA A 230 8.77 2.52 11.83
C ALA A 230 9.78 1.76 12.72
N PRO A 231 10.96 1.35 12.20
CA PRO A 231 12.04 1.00 13.10
C PRO A 231 12.25 2.20 14.04
N PRO A 232 12.57 1.97 15.32
CA PRO A 232 12.69 3.05 16.30
C PRO A 232 13.53 4.17 15.68
N ALA A 233 12.96 5.38 15.74
CA ALA A 233 13.53 6.59 15.18
C ALA A 233 15.05 6.59 15.41
N ALA A 234 15.81 6.85 14.34
CA ALA A 234 17.25 7.03 14.45
C ALA A 234 17.52 7.98 15.61
N GLU A 235 18.14 7.46 16.68
CA GLU A 235 18.47 8.26 17.85
C GLU A 235 19.22 9.53 17.42
N PRO A 236 18.97 10.67 18.07
CA PRO A 236 19.64 11.91 17.73
C PRO A 236 21.15 11.72 17.78
N HIS A 237 21.83 12.29 16.79
CA HIS A 237 23.28 12.31 16.61
C HIS A 237 24.05 12.24 17.94
N ARG A 238 24.54 11.05 18.32
CA ARG A 238 25.58 10.97 19.34
C ARG A 238 26.85 11.54 18.73
N GLN A 239 27.25 12.69 19.25
CA GLN A 239 28.46 13.42 18.89
C GLN A 239 29.65 12.48 18.70
N ARG A 240 30.39 12.76 17.63
CA ARG A 240 31.72 12.25 17.31
C ARG A 240 32.61 12.27 18.56
N ARG A 241 32.71 11.13 19.28
CA ARG A 241 33.84 10.91 20.17
C ARG A 241 35.00 10.42 19.30
N ASP A 242 36.08 11.18 19.36
CA ASP A 242 37.29 10.97 18.59
C ASP A 242 37.83 9.56 18.84
N THR A 243 38.04 8.78 17.79
CA THR A 243 38.55 7.40 17.84
C THR A 243 40.03 7.31 18.21
N GLY A 244 40.66 8.44 18.58
CA GLY A 244 42.06 8.53 18.92
C GLY A 244 42.46 7.69 20.14
N THR A 245 41.54 7.43 21.07
CA THR A 245 41.83 6.70 22.32
C THR A 245 41.67 5.18 22.21
N LEU A 246 40.75 4.66 21.38
CA LEU A 246 40.57 3.20 21.21
C LEU A 246 41.72 2.53 20.45
N ALA A 247 42.42 3.29 19.59
CA ALA A 247 43.60 2.82 18.88
C ALA A 247 44.85 2.69 19.78
N GLN A 248 44.84 3.35 20.95
CA GLN A 248 45.96 3.31 21.91
C GLN A 248 45.89 2.08 22.84
N ASP A 249 44.69 1.52 23.07
CA ASP A 249 44.49 0.42 24.04
C ASP A 249 44.63 -1.00 23.46
N LEU A 250 44.57 -1.20 22.13
CA LEU A 250 44.76 -2.53 21.49
C LEU A 250 45.60 -2.47 20.20
N PRO A 251 46.94 -2.42 20.30
CA PRO A 251 47.85 -2.26 19.16
C PRO A 251 47.83 -3.43 18.16
N ASN A 252 47.57 -4.66 18.64
CA ASN A 252 47.61 -5.88 17.82
C ASN A 252 46.35 -6.12 16.98
N TYR A 253 45.28 -5.33 17.16
CA TYR A 253 43.98 -5.52 16.51
C TYR A 253 43.80 -4.75 15.17
N LEU A 254 44.68 -3.80 14.88
CA LEU A 254 44.62 -2.97 13.66
C LEU A 254 45.40 -3.56 12.48
N ARG A 255 46.03 -4.73 12.66
CA ARG A 255 47.06 -5.26 11.75
C ARG A 255 46.51 -6.09 10.57
N GLU A 256 45.20 -6.16 10.39
CA GLU A 256 44.59 -6.68 9.16
C GLU A 256 43.66 -5.63 8.53
N GLN A 257 44.24 -4.53 8.04
CA GLN A 257 43.57 -3.62 7.13
C GLN A 257 43.86 -4.01 5.68
N GLY A 258 43.23 -5.09 5.23
CA GLY A 258 42.85 -5.22 3.83
C GLY A 258 41.42 -4.73 3.72
N GLY A 259 41.18 -3.62 3.01
CA GLY A 259 39.82 -3.20 2.65
C GLY A 259 39.21 -4.26 1.74
N ASP A 260 38.59 -5.27 2.32
CA ASP A 260 37.99 -6.36 1.57
C ASP A 260 36.75 -5.86 0.83
N LYS A 261 36.60 -6.31 -0.41
CA LYS A 261 35.43 -6.04 -1.27
C LYS A 261 34.09 -6.55 -0.68
N ASN A 262 34.14 -7.15 0.51
CA ASN A 262 33.07 -7.83 1.22
C ASN A 262 32.55 -7.08 2.44
N ASP A 263 33.01 -5.87 2.75
CA ASP A 263 32.48 -5.08 3.88
C ASP A 263 30.98 -4.76 3.73
N CYS A 264 30.30 -4.67 4.88
CA CYS A 264 28.88 -4.36 4.97
C CYS A 264 28.55 -3.07 4.22
N SER A 265 27.81 -3.20 3.12
CA SER A 265 27.56 -2.10 2.20
C SER A 265 26.21 -2.23 1.52
N LEU A 266 25.69 -1.08 1.11
CA LEU A 266 24.44 -0.99 0.34
C LEU A 266 24.72 -1.38 -1.10
N ARG A 267 23.96 -2.33 -1.62
CA ARG A 267 24.08 -2.85 -2.98
C ARG A 267 22.84 -2.52 -3.80
N PRO A 268 22.99 -2.13 -5.08
CA PRO A 268 21.87 -1.94 -5.97
C PRO A 268 21.26 -3.29 -6.36
N PHE A 269 19.94 -3.35 -6.46
CA PHE A 269 19.21 -4.50 -7.00
C PHE A 269 17.99 -3.99 -7.73
N SER A 270 17.93 -4.17 -9.05
CA SER A 270 16.76 -3.75 -9.82
C SER A 270 15.79 -4.90 -9.98
N VAL A 271 14.54 -4.66 -9.61
CA VAL A 271 13.43 -5.61 -9.76
C VAL A 271 12.34 -4.97 -10.60
N SER A 272 11.72 -5.77 -11.47
CA SER A 272 10.50 -5.39 -12.18
C SER A 272 9.29 -6.05 -11.53
N PHE A 273 8.15 -5.37 -11.56
CA PHE A 273 6.91 -5.97 -11.03
C PHE A 273 6.42 -7.16 -11.88
N ALA A 274 6.82 -7.22 -13.16
CA ALA A 274 6.56 -8.39 -14.01
C ALA A 274 7.27 -9.66 -13.49
N GLN A 275 8.51 -9.54 -12.97
CA GLN A 275 9.21 -10.67 -12.34
C GLN A 275 8.51 -11.17 -11.07
N LEU A 276 7.70 -10.32 -10.43
CA LEU A 276 6.87 -10.66 -9.28
C LEU A 276 5.45 -11.11 -9.67
N GLY A 277 5.12 -11.05 -10.97
CA GLY A 277 3.79 -11.32 -11.50
C GLY A 277 2.75 -10.25 -11.16
N TRP A 278 3.15 -9.01 -10.90
CA TRP A 278 2.25 -7.92 -10.46
C TRP A 278 2.00 -6.84 -11.51
N ASP A 279 2.56 -6.99 -12.71
CA ASP A 279 2.41 -6.05 -13.83
C ASP A 279 0.98 -5.97 -14.39
N HIS A 280 0.10 -6.92 -14.05
CA HIS A 280 -1.31 -6.90 -14.45
C HIS A 280 -2.18 -5.92 -13.65
N TRP A 281 -1.71 -5.44 -12.48
CA TRP A 281 -2.44 -4.47 -11.65
C TRP A 281 -1.58 -3.30 -11.19
N ILE A 282 -0.25 -3.40 -11.23
CA ILE A 282 0.64 -2.25 -11.04
C ILE A 282 0.86 -1.55 -12.39
N ILE A 283 0.37 -0.32 -12.47
CA ILE A 283 0.49 0.54 -13.65
C ILE A 283 1.86 1.22 -13.69
N ALA A 284 2.34 1.73 -12.55
CA ALA A 284 3.63 2.38 -12.43
C ALA A 284 4.18 2.30 -10.97
N PRO A 285 5.51 2.28 -10.77
CA PRO A 285 6.54 2.14 -11.81
C PRO A 285 6.57 0.71 -12.33
N HIS A 286 7.22 0.46 -13.48
CA HIS A 286 7.38 -0.91 -13.98
C HIS A 286 8.55 -1.65 -13.32
N ARG A 287 9.56 -0.88 -12.87
CA ARG A 287 10.75 -1.37 -12.18
C ARG A 287 11.20 -0.37 -11.14
N TYR A 288 11.85 -0.86 -10.09
CA TYR A 288 12.48 -0.01 -9.09
C TYR A 288 13.76 -0.67 -8.56
N ASN A 289 14.51 0.08 -7.76
CA ASN A 289 15.72 -0.39 -7.09
C ASN A 289 15.50 -0.35 -5.57
N PRO A 290 14.98 -1.43 -4.95
CA PRO A 290 14.85 -1.51 -3.49
C PRO A 290 16.19 -1.35 -2.78
N ARG A 291 17.30 -1.69 -3.44
CA ARG A 291 18.63 -1.88 -2.83
C ARG A 291 18.58 -2.93 -1.70
N TYR A 292 19.73 -3.40 -1.27
CA TYR A 292 19.83 -4.36 -0.17
C TYR A 292 21.20 -4.26 0.50
N CYS A 293 21.29 -4.71 1.75
CA CYS A 293 22.54 -4.72 2.48
C CYS A 293 23.23 -6.08 2.32
N LYS A 294 24.53 -6.05 2.01
CA LYS A 294 25.35 -7.25 1.89
C LYS A 294 26.77 -6.96 2.34
N GLY A 295 27.35 -7.91 3.04
CA GLY A 295 28.75 -7.93 3.42
C GLY A 295 28.94 -8.44 4.84
N ALA A 296 30.20 -8.59 5.23
CA ALA A 296 30.62 -8.89 6.58
C ALA A 296 30.70 -7.60 7.39
N CYS A 297 30.28 -7.67 8.65
CA CYS A 297 30.53 -6.61 9.61
C CYS A 297 31.98 -6.69 10.08
N PRO A 298 32.73 -5.58 10.05
CA PRO A 298 34.13 -5.60 10.41
C PRO A 298 34.30 -5.94 11.89
N HIS A 299 35.47 -6.50 12.21
CA HIS A 299 35.79 -6.92 13.57
C HIS A 299 35.70 -5.77 14.58
N LEU A 300 36.22 -4.60 14.21
CA LEU A 300 36.02 -3.36 14.95
C LEU A 300 34.93 -2.56 14.25
N LEU A 301 33.73 -2.58 14.83
CA LEU A 301 32.63 -1.76 14.36
C LEU A 301 33.00 -0.28 14.55
N ARG A 302 33.42 0.34 13.45
CA ARG A 302 33.70 1.77 13.39
C ARG A 302 32.40 2.55 13.57
N TYR A 303 32.53 3.79 14.06
CA TYR A 303 31.39 4.66 14.36
C TYR A 303 30.55 5.03 13.13
N ASP A 304 31.13 4.93 11.93
CA ASP A 304 30.49 5.15 10.63
C ASP A 304 29.39 4.13 10.31
N TYR A 305 29.42 2.93 10.90
CA TYR A 305 28.36 1.93 10.74
C TYR A 305 27.08 2.25 11.53
N HIS A 306 27.06 3.28 12.38
CA HIS A 306 25.91 3.63 13.23
C HIS A 306 25.38 2.44 14.06
N ALA A 307 26.27 1.51 14.41
CA ALA A 307 25.92 0.30 15.14
C ALA A 307 25.55 0.63 16.61
N PRO A 308 24.53 -0.02 17.20
CA PRO A 308 24.22 0.15 18.61
C PRO A 308 25.35 -0.41 19.48
N ASN A 309 25.50 0.10 20.71
CA ASN A 309 26.49 -0.41 21.67
C ASN A 309 26.40 -1.94 21.85
N HIS A 310 25.20 -2.51 21.79
CA HIS A 310 24.99 -3.96 21.84
C HIS A 310 25.75 -4.69 20.72
N ALA A 311 25.69 -4.21 19.48
CA ALA A 311 26.40 -4.82 18.35
C ALA A 311 27.92 -4.69 18.49
N VAL A 312 28.39 -3.56 19.05
CA VAL A 312 29.83 -3.37 19.35
C VAL A 312 30.30 -4.38 20.39
N VAL A 313 29.58 -4.52 21.51
CA VAL A 313 29.89 -5.50 22.57
C VAL A 313 29.79 -6.93 22.05
N GLN A 314 28.77 -7.26 21.26
CA GLN A 314 28.63 -8.58 20.64
C GLN A 314 29.81 -8.92 19.72
N SER A 315 30.33 -7.94 18.97
CA SER A 315 31.54 -8.13 18.16
C SER A 315 32.75 -8.47 19.03
N PHE A 316 32.92 -7.81 20.17
CA PHE A 316 33.97 -8.14 21.15
C PHE A 316 33.77 -9.52 21.78
N VAL A 317 32.55 -9.87 22.17
CA VAL A 317 32.23 -11.19 22.75
C VAL A 317 32.59 -12.30 21.77
N HIS A 318 32.17 -12.17 20.50
CA HIS A 318 32.51 -13.14 19.45
C HIS A 318 34.03 -13.34 19.31
N GLN A 319 34.81 -12.27 19.43
CA GLN A 319 36.26 -12.31 19.15
C GLN A 319 37.11 -12.71 20.36
N LEU A 320 36.73 -12.24 21.54
CA LEU A 320 37.58 -12.30 22.74
C LEU A 320 37.09 -13.32 23.76
N VAL A 321 35.79 -13.65 23.75
CA VAL A 321 35.16 -14.44 24.82
C VAL A 321 34.69 -15.79 24.28
N ASP A 322 33.83 -15.80 23.26
CA ASP A 322 33.20 -17.00 22.74
C ASP A 322 32.84 -16.85 21.25
N ALA A 323 33.57 -17.56 20.39
CA ALA A 323 33.37 -17.56 18.95
C ALA A 323 32.03 -18.19 18.51
N SER A 324 31.32 -18.89 19.40
CA SER A 324 29.98 -19.43 19.13
C SER A 324 28.90 -18.34 19.06
N VAL A 325 29.12 -17.19 19.71
CA VAL A 325 28.26 -16.02 19.60
C VAL A 325 28.38 -15.47 18.18
N PRO A 326 27.30 -15.28 17.41
CA PRO A 326 27.41 -14.85 16.03
C PRO A 326 27.90 -13.40 15.91
N ARG A 327 28.59 -13.09 14.81
CA ARG A 327 28.90 -11.70 14.44
C ARG A 327 27.61 -10.91 14.17
N PRO A 328 27.60 -9.59 14.41
CA PRO A 328 26.53 -8.71 13.96
C PRO A 328 26.26 -8.86 12.46
N SER A 329 25.00 -8.71 12.06
CA SER A 329 24.55 -8.87 10.68
C SER A 329 24.48 -7.54 9.94
N CYS A 330 24.82 -7.56 8.65
CA CYS A 330 24.68 -6.41 7.78
C CYS A 330 23.21 -6.22 7.34
N VAL A 331 22.53 -5.24 7.93
CA VAL A 331 21.09 -5.01 7.73
C VAL A 331 20.80 -3.57 7.32
N PRO A 332 19.66 -3.29 6.66
CA PRO A 332 19.33 -1.91 6.34
C PRO A 332 19.00 -1.12 7.60
N TYR A 333 19.42 0.14 7.61
CA TYR A 333 19.26 1.06 8.75
C TYR A 333 18.21 2.13 8.48
N ARG A 334 18.32 2.81 7.34
CA ARG A 334 17.34 3.80 6.88
C ARG A 334 16.66 3.31 5.63
N TYR A 335 15.40 3.70 5.47
CA TYR A 335 14.61 3.42 4.29
C TYR A 335 14.00 4.70 3.72
N SER A 336 13.57 4.63 2.46
CA SER A 336 12.72 5.61 1.81
C SER A 336 11.50 4.94 1.18
N PRO A 337 10.42 5.71 0.96
CA PRO A 337 9.19 5.19 0.35
C PRO A 337 9.28 4.99 -1.16
N ILE A 338 8.32 4.26 -1.70
CA ILE A 338 8.01 4.18 -3.13
C ILE A 338 6.54 4.57 -3.39
N SER A 339 6.32 5.43 -4.38
CA SER A 339 5.02 5.72 -4.97
C SER A 339 4.63 4.63 -5.96
N VAL A 340 3.42 4.10 -5.84
CA VAL A 340 2.85 3.07 -6.72
C VAL A 340 1.50 3.56 -7.25
N LEU A 341 1.30 3.41 -8.55
CA LEU A 341 0.01 3.58 -9.22
C LEU A 341 -0.52 2.20 -9.62
N MET A 342 -1.71 1.84 -9.16
CA MET A 342 -2.26 0.51 -9.32
C MET A 342 -3.78 0.51 -9.59
N ILE A 343 -4.27 -0.61 -10.09
CA ILE A 343 -5.70 -0.91 -10.27
C ILE A 343 -6.20 -1.63 -9.03
N GLU A 344 -7.32 -1.18 -8.48
CA GLU A 344 -7.97 -1.81 -7.33
C GLU A 344 -9.00 -2.85 -7.76
N ARG A 345 -9.47 -3.66 -6.79
CA ARG A 345 -10.44 -4.73 -7.04
C ARG A 345 -11.75 -4.29 -7.70
N ASN A 346 -12.19 -3.07 -7.42
CA ASN A 346 -13.40 -2.49 -8.01
C ASN A 346 -13.14 -1.81 -9.38
N GLY A 347 -11.95 -1.97 -9.96
CA GLY A 347 -11.55 -1.32 -11.21
C GLY A 347 -11.14 0.14 -11.06
N GLY A 348 -11.14 0.68 -9.83
CA GLY A 348 -10.61 2.00 -9.51
C GLY A 348 -9.10 2.09 -9.73
N ILE A 349 -8.58 3.33 -9.77
CA ILE A 349 -7.14 3.59 -9.86
C ILE A 349 -6.68 4.21 -8.54
N LEU A 350 -5.62 3.67 -7.95
CA LEU A 350 -5.06 4.13 -6.70
C LEU A 350 -3.60 4.53 -6.87
N TYR A 351 -3.28 5.76 -6.48
CA TYR A 351 -1.92 6.18 -6.18
C TYR A 351 -1.69 6.01 -4.67
N LYS A 352 -0.58 5.37 -4.28
CA LYS A 352 -0.22 5.19 -2.87
C LYS A 352 1.29 5.19 -2.68
N GLU A 353 1.74 5.84 -1.63
CA GLU A 353 3.13 5.80 -1.16
C GLU A 353 3.28 4.72 -0.10
N TYR A 354 4.18 3.78 -0.35
CA TYR A 354 4.53 2.70 0.56
C TYR A 354 5.85 3.01 1.24
N GLU A 355 5.80 3.20 2.55
CA GLU A 355 6.98 3.43 3.38
C GLU A 355 7.87 2.19 3.50
N ASN A 356 9.14 2.41 3.86
CA ASN A 356 10.12 1.35 4.14
C ASN A 356 10.41 0.39 2.97
N MET A 357 10.34 0.88 1.72
CA MET A 357 10.46 0.06 0.51
C MET A 357 11.82 0.11 -0.18
N ILE A 358 12.64 1.13 0.11
CA ILE A 358 13.95 1.29 -0.51
C ILE A 358 15.00 1.53 0.58
N ALA A 359 15.95 0.61 0.75
CA ALA A 359 17.06 0.79 1.70
C ALA A 359 17.94 1.97 1.29
N GLU A 360 18.22 2.90 2.20
CA GLU A 360 19.05 4.10 2.00
C GLU A 360 20.46 3.95 2.61
N SER A 361 20.60 3.12 3.64
CA SER A 361 21.89 2.83 4.29
C SER A 361 21.89 1.47 4.98
N CYS A 362 23.09 0.97 5.28
CA CYS A 362 23.29 -0.28 6.02
C CYS A 362 23.94 -0.01 7.37
N THR A 363 23.71 -0.91 8.33
CA THR A 363 24.34 -0.94 9.64
C THR A 363 24.67 -2.38 10.02
N CYS A 364 25.47 -2.54 11.07
CA CYS A 364 25.77 -3.82 11.70
C CYS A 364 24.99 -3.93 13.00
N ARG A 365 24.09 -4.91 13.09
CA ARG A 365 23.19 -5.10 14.23
C ARG A 365 23.12 -6.54 14.71
#